data_AF-A0A969PYM3-F1
#
_entry.id   AF-A0A969PYM3-F1
#
_cell.length_a   1.000
_cell.length_b   1.000
_cell.length_c   1.000
_cell.angle_alpha   90.00
_cell.angle_beta   90.00
_cell.angle_gamma   90.00
#
_symmetry.space_group_name_H-M   'P 1'
#
loop_
_entity.id
_entity.type
_entity.pdbx_description
1 polymer ?
#
loop_
_entity_poly.entity_id
_entity_poly.type
_entity_poly.pdbx_seq_one_letter_code
_entity_poly.pdbx_strand_id
1 'polypeptide(L)'
;MAFIDGMHLSEFVLRDFMNIEPLMNSTGIIIIDDVFPSHPIQASRERQSNVWTGDVWRFCQLLERSRPDLTLTYLNTSPSGMLVIGDLNPDSQLLRSTYNSLARTLNNESAIVPPDEWLDRTRAKEPTTELLTHICRRFNLDAN
;
A
#
# COMPACT_ATOMS: atom_id res chain seq x y z
N MET A 1 -7.60 -13.25 1.84
CA MET A 1 -7.44 -11.78 1.88
C MET A 1 -6.61 -11.45 3.11
N ALA A 2 -5.77 -10.43 3.03
CA ALA A 2 -5.06 -9.85 4.18
C ALA A 2 -5.23 -8.33 4.20
N PHE A 3 -5.15 -7.73 5.38
CA PHE A 3 -5.29 -6.30 5.62
C PHE A 3 -4.09 -5.81 6.45
N ILE A 4 -3.38 -4.78 5.96
CA ILE A 4 -2.20 -4.19 6.59
C ILE A 4 -2.58 -2.80 7.09
N ASP A 5 -2.70 -2.69 8.41
CA ASP A 5 -3.04 -1.47 9.14
C ASP A 5 -2.36 -1.51 10.52
N GLY A 6 -1.03 -1.63 10.50
CA GLY A 6 -0.19 -1.75 11.67
C GLY A 6 0.56 -0.47 11.97
N MET A 7 1.89 -0.54 11.96
CA MET A 7 2.74 0.64 12.09
C MET A 7 2.83 1.37 10.75
N HIS A 8 2.48 2.66 10.70
CA HIS A 8 2.45 3.45 9.46
C HIS A 8 3.82 3.96 8.99
N LEU A 9 4.89 3.26 9.37
CA LEU A 9 6.22 3.50 8.85
C LEU A 9 6.45 2.53 7.68
N SER A 10 6.84 3.05 6.53
CA SER A 10 6.98 2.31 5.28
C SER A 10 7.84 1.05 5.38
N GLU A 11 8.87 1.03 6.23
CA GLU A 11 9.70 -0.17 6.45
C GLU A 11 9.00 -1.27 7.26
N PHE A 12 7.95 -0.94 8.01
CA PHE A 12 7.07 -1.92 8.65
C PHE A 12 6.09 -2.48 7.62
N VAL A 13 5.45 -1.62 6.83
CA VAL A 13 4.57 -2.05 5.72
C VAL A 13 5.30 -2.97 4.74
N LEU A 14 6.56 -2.65 4.39
CA LEU A 14 7.40 -3.51 3.57
C LEU A 14 7.59 -4.91 4.18
N ARG A 15 7.85 -4.98 5.49
CA ARG A 15 8.02 -6.27 6.19
C ARG A 15 6.72 -7.04 6.27
N ASP A 16 5.61 -6.36 6.54
CA ASP A 16 4.29 -6.97 6.61
C ASP A 16 3.92 -7.58 5.24
N PHE A 17 4.07 -6.80 4.16
CA PHE A 17 3.82 -7.28 2.80
C PHE A 17 4.69 -8.51 2.46
N MET A 18 5.99 -8.45 2.73
CA MET A 18 6.93 -9.57 2.46
C MET A 18 6.62 -10.83 3.27
N ASN A 19 6.05 -10.69 4.47
CA ASN A 19 5.68 -11.83 5.30
C ASN A 19 4.31 -12.40 4.91
N ILE A 20 3.41 -11.56 4.38
CA ILE A 20 2.06 -11.94 3.98
C ILE A 20 2.04 -12.58 2.59
N GLU A 21 2.69 -11.98 1.59
CA GLU A 21 2.60 -12.44 0.18
C GLU A 21 2.86 -13.95 0.00
N PRO A 22 3.87 -14.57 0.64
CA PRO A 22 4.10 -16.02 0.53
C PRO A 22 3.01 -16.92 1.11
N LEU A 23 2.14 -16.37 1.97
CA LEU A 23 1.01 -17.08 2.59
C LEU A 23 -0.29 -16.94 1.79
N MET A 24 -0.27 -16.14 0.72
CA MET A 24 -1.45 -15.83 -0.08
C MET A 24 -1.58 -16.80 -1.26
N ASN A 25 -2.81 -16.92 -1.78
CA ASN A 25 -3.01 -17.46 -3.12
C ASN A 25 -2.67 -16.38 -4.17
N SER A 26 -2.32 -16.78 -5.39
CA SER A 26 -2.05 -15.84 -6.50
C SER A 26 -3.27 -14.99 -6.87
N THR A 27 -4.49 -15.51 -6.66
CA THR A 27 -5.74 -14.76 -6.82
C THR A 27 -6.16 -14.02 -5.55
N GLY A 28 -5.40 -14.12 -4.46
CA GLY A 28 -5.67 -13.38 -3.24
C GLY A 28 -5.42 -11.88 -3.41
N ILE A 29 -5.99 -11.09 -2.50
CA ILE A 29 -5.69 -9.65 -2.39
C ILE A 29 -5.10 -9.30 -1.03
N ILE A 30 -4.20 -8.31 -1.04
CA ILE A 30 -3.71 -7.62 0.15
C ILE A 30 -4.23 -6.19 0.09
N ILE A 31 -4.80 -5.70 1.18
CA ILE A 31 -5.27 -4.32 1.31
C ILE A 31 -4.36 -3.60 2.30
N ILE A 32 -3.99 -2.35 1.99
CA ILE A 32 -3.19 -1.48 2.86
C ILE A 32 -3.99 -0.21 3.13
N ASP A 33 -4.14 0.15 4.40
CA ASP A 33 -4.81 1.40 4.80
C ASP A 33 -3.82 2.58 4.87
N ASP A 34 -4.36 3.77 5.07
CA ASP A 34 -3.58 5.00 5.33
C ASP A 34 -2.60 5.40 4.22
N VAL A 35 -2.96 5.17 2.96
CA VAL A 35 -2.04 5.41 1.83
C VAL A 35 -1.98 6.87 1.35
N PHE A 36 -3.01 7.69 1.64
CA PHE A 36 -3.14 9.08 1.22
C PHE A 36 -3.28 10.06 2.42
N PRO A 37 -2.17 10.64 2.92
CA PRO A 37 -2.24 11.78 3.83
C PRO A 37 -3.02 12.94 3.18
N SER A 38 -3.94 13.57 3.90
CA SER A 38 -4.61 14.79 3.43
C SER A 38 -3.89 16.08 3.84
N HIS A 39 -2.82 15.96 4.63
CA HIS A 39 -1.96 17.07 5.02
C HIS A 39 -0.55 16.53 5.32
N PRO A 40 0.54 17.26 5.01
CA PRO A 40 1.91 16.81 5.27
C PRO A 40 2.18 16.34 6.71
N ILE A 41 1.56 16.96 7.70
CA ILE A 41 1.69 16.57 9.12
C ILE A 41 1.20 15.13 9.36
N GLN A 42 0.15 14.68 8.66
CA GLN A 42 -0.32 13.29 8.78
C GLN A 42 0.73 12.30 8.27
N ALA A 43 1.56 12.74 7.33
CA ALA A 43 2.60 11.94 6.71
C ALA A 43 3.92 11.89 7.49
N SER A 44 4.01 12.61 8.61
CA SER A 44 5.20 12.64 9.45
C SER A 44 5.52 11.25 10.00
N ARG A 45 6.79 10.87 10.03
CA ARG A 45 7.22 9.61 10.67
C ARG A 45 6.98 9.63 12.19
N GLU A 46 6.95 10.81 12.80
CA GLU A 46 6.46 10.98 14.16
C GLU A 46 4.97 11.34 14.15
N ARG A 47 4.18 10.64 14.96
CA ARG A 47 2.75 10.93 15.07
C ARG A 47 2.51 12.30 15.70
N GLN A 48 2.02 13.23 14.89
CA GLN A 48 1.75 14.62 15.29
C GLN A 48 0.28 15.03 15.09
N SER A 49 -0.59 14.10 14.69
CA SER A 49 -2.01 14.33 14.40
C SER A 49 -2.89 13.16 14.81
N ASN A 50 -4.20 13.42 14.94
CA ASN A 50 -5.19 12.40 15.28
C ASN A 50 -5.30 11.33 14.18
N VAL A 51 -5.52 11.78 12.94
CA VAL A 51 -5.35 10.97 11.72
C VAL A 51 -3.87 11.02 11.37
N TRP A 52 -3.20 9.86 11.36
CA TRP A 52 -1.78 9.74 11.11
C TRP A 52 -1.58 8.63 10.11
N THR A 53 -0.98 8.94 8.96
CA THR A 53 -0.72 7.96 7.90
C THR A 53 0.74 7.55 7.84
N GLY A 54 1.59 8.17 8.67
CA GLY A 54 3.04 8.07 8.60
C GLY A 54 3.54 8.18 7.15
N ASP A 55 4.58 7.43 6.81
CA ASP A 55 5.16 7.48 5.47
C ASP A 55 4.78 6.28 4.58
N VAL A 56 3.60 5.67 4.80
CA VAL A 56 3.05 4.54 4.01
C VAL A 56 3.08 4.81 2.50
N TRP A 57 2.78 6.04 2.07
CA TRP A 57 2.85 6.47 0.66
C TRP A 57 4.21 6.16 -0.01
N ARG A 58 5.31 6.15 0.76
CA ARG A 58 6.64 5.80 0.26
C ARG A 58 6.79 4.31 -0.05
N PHE A 59 6.14 3.46 0.74
CA PHE A 59 6.05 2.03 0.43
C PHE A 59 5.29 1.83 -0.89
N CYS A 60 4.18 2.55 -1.08
CA CYS A 60 3.41 2.47 -2.31
C CYS A 60 4.24 2.87 -3.55
N GLN A 61 4.98 3.99 -3.48
CA GLN A 61 5.92 4.38 -4.55
C GLN A 61 7.03 3.36 -4.81
N LEU A 62 7.55 2.74 -3.75
CA LEU A 62 8.55 1.69 -3.87
C LEU A 62 7.96 0.45 -4.56
N LEU A 63 6.73 0.07 -4.19
CA LEU A 63 6.05 -1.08 -4.76
C LEU A 63 5.76 -0.87 -6.25
N GLU A 64 5.27 0.32 -6.64
CA GLU A 64 5.05 0.69 -8.04
C GLU A 64 6.30 0.50 -8.92
N ARG A 65 7.49 0.81 -8.38
CA ARG A 65 8.77 0.71 -9.11
C ARG A 65 9.35 -0.69 -9.10
N SER A 66 9.23 -1.39 -7.97
CA SER A 66 9.90 -2.68 -7.75
C SER A 66 9.05 -3.88 -8.15
N ARG A 67 7.72 -3.74 -8.19
CA ARG A 67 6.77 -4.81 -8.49
C ARG A 67 5.73 -4.37 -9.53
N PRO A 68 6.17 -4.02 -10.76
CA PRO A 68 5.25 -3.68 -11.86
C PRO A 68 4.37 -4.86 -12.31
N ASP A 69 4.63 -6.07 -11.80
CA ASP A 69 3.81 -7.26 -11.99
C ASP A 69 2.51 -7.24 -11.18
N LEU A 70 2.43 -6.44 -10.11
CA LEU A 70 1.25 -6.36 -9.24
C LEU A 70 0.18 -5.43 -9.83
N THR A 71 -1.09 -5.78 -9.63
CA THR A 71 -2.20 -4.85 -9.85
C THR A 71 -2.40 -3.98 -8.62
N LEU A 72 -2.19 -2.66 -8.77
CA LEU A 72 -2.36 -1.67 -7.72
C LEU A 72 -3.62 -0.83 -7.99
N THR A 73 -4.62 -0.91 -7.10
CA THR A 73 -5.84 -0.12 -7.18
C THR A 73 -6.01 0.72 -5.91
N TYR A 74 -5.79 2.02 -6.04
CA TYR A 74 -6.01 2.99 -4.98
C TYR A 74 -7.50 3.37 -4.89
N LEU A 75 -8.06 3.30 -3.68
CA LEU A 75 -9.46 3.61 -3.37
C LEU A 75 -9.55 4.87 -2.52
N ASN A 76 -10.46 5.77 -2.88
CA ASN A 76 -10.70 7.03 -2.18
C ASN A 76 -11.59 6.84 -0.93
N THR A 77 -11.21 5.93 -0.05
CA THR A 77 -11.90 5.76 1.24
C THR A 77 -11.51 6.88 2.21
N SER A 78 -12.40 7.19 3.14
CA SER A 78 -12.17 8.17 4.21
C SER A 78 -11.62 7.47 5.46
N PRO A 79 -10.67 8.07 6.20
CA PRO A 79 -10.15 9.42 6.04
C PRO A 79 -8.90 9.51 5.17
N SER A 80 -8.24 8.40 4.84
CA SER A 80 -6.85 8.35 4.35
C SER A 80 -6.65 7.42 3.15
N GLY A 81 -7.70 6.78 2.65
CA GLY A 81 -7.67 5.94 1.46
C GLY A 81 -6.98 4.59 1.65
N MET A 82 -7.25 3.66 0.74
CA MET A 82 -6.72 2.30 0.77
C MET A 82 -6.07 1.91 -0.55
N LEU A 83 -5.07 1.04 -0.51
CA LEU A 83 -4.51 0.36 -1.67
C LEU A 83 -4.95 -1.10 -1.67
N VAL A 84 -5.62 -1.53 -2.74
CA VAL A 84 -5.88 -2.94 -3.03
C VAL A 84 -4.80 -3.47 -3.98
N ILE A 85 -4.12 -4.53 -3.55
CA ILE A 85 -3.04 -5.20 -4.29
C ILE A 85 -3.54 -6.58 -4.69
N GLY A 86 -3.46 -6.89 -5.99
CA GLY A 86 -3.77 -8.22 -6.52
C GLY A 86 -2.71 -8.68 -7.52
N ASP A 87 -2.97 -9.82 -8.17
CA ASP A 87 -2.00 -10.54 -9.03
C ASP A 87 -0.70 -10.87 -8.26
N LEU A 88 -0.87 -11.36 -7.03
CA LEU A 88 0.22 -11.69 -6.11
C LEU A 88 1.08 -12.84 -6.64
N ASN A 89 2.36 -12.83 -6.27
CA ASN A 89 3.27 -13.92 -6.56
C ASN A 89 3.88 -14.48 -5.25
N PRO A 90 3.27 -15.51 -4.64
CA PRO A 90 3.72 -16.08 -3.37
C PRO A 90 5.16 -16.61 -3.38
N ASP A 91 5.66 -16.98 -4.56
CA ASP A 91 7.03 -17.48 -4.73
C ASP A 91 8.06 -16.37 -4.94
N SER A 92 7.62 -15.10 -5.10
CA SER A 92 8.50 -13.97 -5.36
C SER A 92 9.50 -13.76 -4.22
N GLN A 93 10.79 -13.82 -4.56
CA GLN A 93 11.89 -13.50 -3.64
C GLN A 93 12.46 -12.10 -3.89
N LEU A 94 11.86 -11.29 -4.76
CA LEU A 94 12.45 -10.02 -5.21
C LEU A 94 12.65 -9.03 -4.05
N LEU A 95 11.59 -8.75 -3.30
CA LEU A 95 11.66 -7.81 -2.17
C LEU A 95 12.58 -8.34 -1.05
N ARG A 96 12.54 -9.66 -0.80
CA ARG A 96 13.39 -10.32 0.21
C ARG A 96 14.87 -10.28 -0.16
N SER A 97 15.22 -10.58 -1.40
CA SER A 97 16.61 -10.57 -1.90
C SER A 97 17.20 -9.15 -2.00
N THR A 98 16.36 -8.13 -2.12
CA THR A 98 16.77 -6.71 -2.18
C THR A 98 16.48 -5.93 -0.91
N TYR A 99 16.02 -6.60 0.16
CA TYR A 99 15.49 -5.98 1.38
C TYR A 99 16.37 -4.87 1.95
N ASN A 100 17.67 -5.14 2.14
CA ASN A 100 18.59 -4.15 2.74
C ASN A 100 18.68 -2.86 1.92
N SER A 101 18.60 -2.96 0.58
CA SER A 101 18.61 -1.78 -0.30
C SER A 101 17.30 -0.99 -0.21
N LEU A 102 16.18 -1.71 -0.21
CA LEU A 102 14.84 -1.13 -0.09
C LEU A 102 14.65 -0.44 1.26
N ALA A 103 15.01 -1.11 2.36
CA ALA A 103 14.93 -0.56 3.71
C ALA A 103 15.79 0.70 3.89
N ARG A 104 17.00 0.73 3.32
CA ARG A 104 17.83 1.95 3.29
C ARG A 104 17.19 3.08 2.51
N THR A 105 16.55 2.77 1.38
CA THR A 105 15.84 3.75 0.56
C THR A 105 14.66 4.35 1.32
N LEU A 106 13.89 3.53 2.03
CA LEU A 106 12.77 3.98 2.86
C LEU A 106 13.24 4.73 4.12
N ASN A 107 14.38 4.37 4.71
CA ASN A 107 14.91 5.10 5.87
C ASN A 107 15.61 6.42 5.50
N ASN A 108 15.86 6.69 4.22
CA ASN A 108 16.45 7.95 3.79
C ASN A 108 15.44 9.09 3.93
N GLU A 109 15.74 10.12 4.70
CA GLU A 109 14.88 11.27 5.00
C GLU A 109 14.74 12.29 3.85
N SER A 110 15.31 12.01 2.68
CA SER A 110 15.36 12.97 1.55
C SER A 110 13.98 13.45 1.07
N ALA A 111 12.89 12.75 1.41
CA ALA A 111 11.52 13.17 1.10
C ALA A 111 10.72 13.32 2.41
N ILE A 112 10.70 14.54 2.95
CA ILE A 112 9.98 14.88 4.19
C ILE A 112 8.49 15.14 3.91
N VAL A 113 8.13 15.49 2.66
CA VAL A 113 6.79 15.89 2.26
C VAL A 113 6.28 14.97 1.13
N PRO A 114 5.05 14.43 1.24
CA PRO A 114 4.43 13.68 0.15
C PRO A 114 4.27 14.55 -1.11
N PRO A 115 4.50 14.01 -2.33
CA PRO A 115 4.16 14.70 -3.56
C PRO A 115 2.66 15.06 -3.62
N ASP A 116 2.32 16.14 -4.32
CA ASP A 116 0.94 16.65 -4.43
C ASP A 116 -0.06 15.58 -4.90
N GLU A 117 0.33 14.67 -5.78
CA GLU A 117 -0.52 13.55 -6.23
C GLU A 117 -1.02 12.64 -5.09
N TRP A 118 -0.28 12.55 -3.98
CA TRP A 118 -0.67 11.81 -2.78
C TRP A 118 -1.58 12.64 -1.89
N LEU A 119 -1.30 13.93 -1.74
CA LEU A 119 -2.11 14.86 -0.94
C LEU A 119 -3.48 15.10 -1.58
N ASP A 120 -3.49 15.32 -2.89
CA ASP A 120 -4.68 15.60 -3.69
C ASP A 120 -5.39 14.32 -4.15
N ARG A 121 -4.83 13.14 -3.85
CA ARG A 121 -5.38 11.82 -4.20
C ARG A 121 -5.70 11.65 -5.68
N THR A 122 -4.89 12.23 -6.56
CA THR A 122 -5.17 12.25 -8.01
C THR A 122 -5.23 10.86 -8.63
N ARG A 123 -4.67 9.85 -7.94
CA ARG A 123 -4.64 8.44 -8.35
C ARG A 123 -5.79 7.60 -7.77
N ALA A 124 -6.55 8.13 -6.82
CA ALA A 124 -7.59 7.38 -6.11
C ALA A 124 -8.85 7.21 -6.97
N LYS A 125 -9.48 6.04 -6.87
CA LYS A 125 -10.77 5.76 -7.49
C LYS A 125 -11.86 5.74 -6.44
N GLU A 126 -13.03 6.27 -6.77
CA GLU A 126 -14.20 6.15 -5.91
C GLU A 126 -14.58 4.67 -5.73
N PRO A 127 -14.77 4.18 -4.48
CA PRO A 127 -15.09 2.79 -4.20
C PRO A 127 -16.57 2.48 -4.49
N THR A 128 -16.98 2.63 -5.75
CA THR A 128 -18.36 2.33 -6.15
C THR A 128 -18.63 0.83 -6.13
N THR A 129 -19.90 0.44 -6.00
CA THR A 129 -20.33 -0.97 -6.04
C THR A 129 -19.82 -1.67 -7.31
N GLU A 130 -19.83 -0.99 -8.45
CA GLU A 130 -19.37 -1.53 -9.73
C GLU A 130 -17.86 -1.83 -9.70
N LEU A 131 -17.05 -0.89 -9.20
CA LEU A 131 -15.61 -1.08 -9.07
C LEU A 131 -15.28 -2.22 -8.10
N LEU A 132 -15.90 -2.23 -6.93
CA LEU A 132 -15.67 -3.27 -5.92
C LEU A 132 -16.11 -4.63 -6.43
N THR A 133 -17.26 -4.73 -7.10
CA THR A 133 -17.72 -5.98 -7.74
C THR A 133 -16.74 -6.43 -8.82
N HIS A 134 -16.19 -5.51 -9.61
CA HIS A 134 -15.17 -5.84 -10.60
C HIS A 134 -13.90 -6.41 -9.97
N ILE A 135 -13.41 -5.80 -8.88
CA ILE A 135 -12.25 -6.30 -8.11
C ILE A 135 -12.55 -7.70 -7.57
N CYS A 136 -13.70 -7.89 -6.92
CA CYS A 136 -14.07 -9.18 -6.35
C CYS A 136 -14.15 -10.29 -7.40
N ARG A 137 -14.77 -10.03 -8.55
CA ARG A 137 -14.84 -10.98 -9.66
C ARG A 137 -13.48 -11.29 -10.26
N ARG A 138 -12.65 -10.26 -10.49
CA ARG A 138 -11.31 -10.43 -11.07
C ARG A 138 -10.44 -11.37 -10.22
N PHE A 139 -10.55 -11.26 -8.90
CA PHE A 139 -9.73 -12.00 -7.94
C PHE A 139 -10.47 -13.16 -7.27
N ASN A 140 -11.61 -13.60 -7.83
CA ASN A 140 -12.43 -14.71 -7.33
C ASN A 140 -12.77 -14.62 -5.83
N LEU A 141 -13.02 -13.40 -5.32
CA LEU A 141 -13.40 -13.16 -3.92
C LEU A 141 -14.88 -13.46 -3.64
N ASP A 142 -15.68 -13.67 -4.69
CA ASP A 142 -17.11 -13.98 -4.61
C ASP A 142 -17.39 -15.47 -4.32
N ALA A 143 -16.34 -16.32 -4.29
CA ALA A 143 -16.48 -17.76 -4.10
C ALA A 143 -16.44 -18.12 -2.60
N ASN A 144 -17.62 -18.25 -1.99
CA ASN A 144 -17.90 -19.14 -0.85
C ASN A 144 -19.08 -20.04 -1.20
#